data_AF-A0A0S9DVT8-F1
#
_entry.id   AF-A0A0S9DVT8-F1
#
_cell.length_a   1.000
_cell.length_b   1.000
_cell.length_c   1.000
_cell.angle_alpha   90.00
_cell.angle_beta   90.00
_cell.angle_gamma   90.00
#
_symmetry.space_group_name_H-M   'P 1'
#
loop_
_entity.id
_entity.type
_entity.pdbx_description
1 polymer ?
#
loop_
_entity_poly.entity_id
_entity_poly.type
_entity_poly.pdbx_seq_one_letter_code
_entity_poly.pdbx_strand_id
1 'polypeptide(L)'
;MFRSTTGADLGAVLSFSSPGPEPWVDALQFLAGQDAGTYRDEWTWLAFLDGRPLARGIWWGPASSAYPTRLDCLLVDRSLPHPEVWSGALVRSATRAFAEAGSPLLPEAAHVPRYALASTRRV
;
A
#
# COMPACT_ATOMS: atom_id res chain seq x y z
N MET A 1 -14.88 7.03 3.17
CA MET A 1 -14.22 6.61 4.44
C MET A 1 -12.81 6.16 4.13
N PHE A 2 -11.82 6.51 4.94
CA PHE A 2 -10.42 6.06 4.80
C PHE A 2 -9.99 5.35 6.08
N ARG A 3 -9.42 4.16 5.98
CA ARG A 3 -8.91 3.41 7.15
C ARG A 3 -7.83 2.42 6.78
N SER A 4 -7.04 2.00 7.77
CA SER A 4 -6.22 0.81 7.67
C SER A 4 -7.08 -0.44 7.52
N THR A 5 -6.46 -1.48 7.00
CA THR A 5 -7.08 -2.78 6.81
C THR A 5 -6.97 -3.66 8.05
N THR A 6 -7.75 -4.73 8.03
CA THR A 6 -7.70 -5.87 8.94
C THR A 6 -7.74 -7.14 8.10
N GLY A 7 -7.52 -8.32 8.69
CA GLY A 7 -7.58 -9.58 7.95
C GLY A 7 -8.91 -9.83 7.22
N ALA A 8 -10.01 -9.22 7.68
CA ALA A 8 -11.31 -9.30 7.01
C ALA A 8 -11.34 -8.56 5.65
N ASP A 9 -10.40 -7.65 5.40
CA ASP A 9 -10.34 -6.83 4.20
C ASP A 9 -9.52 -7.46 3.07
N LEU A 10 -8.92 -8.64 3.28
CA LEU A 10 -8.00 -9.24 2.31
C LEU A 10 -8.62 -9.34 0.91
N GLY A 11 -9.89 -9.75 0.80
CA GLY A 11 -10.59 -9.80 -0.47
C GLY A 11 -10.68 -8.44 -1.18
N ALA A 12 -10.91 -7.36 -0.43
CA ALA A 12 -10.96 -5.99 -0.94
C ALA A 12 -9.56 -5.45 -1.31
N VAL A 13 -8.52 -5.82 -0.56
CA VAL A 13 -7.13 -5.46 -0.90
C VAL A 13 -6.72 -6.11 -2.22
N LEU A 14 -7.09 -7.38 -2.43
CA LEU A 14 -6.74 -8.16 -3.61
C LEU A 14 -7.62 -7.87 -4.84
N SER A 15 -8.78 -7.24 -4.67
CA SER A 15 -9.67 -6.90 -5.80
C SER A 15 -9.14 -5.77 -6.70
N PHE A 16 -8.10 -5.06 -6.27
CA PHE A 16 -7.47 -4.02 -7.09
C PHE A 16 -6.55 -4.63 -8.15
N SER A 17 -6.97 -4.53 -9.41
CA SER A 17 -6.14 -4.82 -10.58
C SER A 17 -5.92 -3.55 -11.40
N SER A 18 -4.67 -3.15 -11.61
CA SER A 18 -4.34 -2.10 -12.58
C SER A 18 -3.03 -2.45 -13.28
N PRO A 19 -3.06 -2.93 -14.54
CA PRO A 19 -1.86 -3.20 -15.33
C PRO A 19 -1.29 -1.90 -15.93
N GLY A 20 -1.20 -0.84 -15.13
CA GLY A 20 -0.61 0.44 -15.52
C GLY A 20 0.92 0.45 -15.33
N PRO A 21 1.62 1.47 -15.86
CA PRO A 21 3.07 1.62 -15.70
C PRO A 21 3.49 2.01 -14.26
N GLU A 22 2.56 2.36 -13.38
CA GLU A 22 2.84 2.74 -12.00
C GLU A 22 3.32 1.56 -11.14
N PRO A 23 4.04 1.80 -10.01
CA PRO A 23 4.42 0.74 -9.09
C PRO A 23 3.21 -0.05 -8.60
N TRP A 24 3.10 -1.28 -9.08
CA TRP A 24 2.00 -2.18 -8.75
C TRP A 24 2.49 -3.31 -7.84
N VAL A 25 1.76 -3.52 -6.76
CA VAL A 25 1.84 -4.74 -5.94
C VAL A 25 0.63 -5.59 -6.30
N ASP A 26 0.89 -6.69 -7.00
CA ASP A 26 -0.14 -7.68 -7.34
C ASP A 26 -0.50 -8.57 -6.13
N ALA A 27 -1.47 -9.47 -6.32
CA ALA A 27 -1.92 -10.35 -5.24
C ALA A 27 -0.81 -11.27 -4.72
N LEU A 28 0.02 -11.82 -5.60
CA LEU A 28 1.09 -12.75 -5.21
C LEU A 28 2.18 -12.01 -4.42
N GLN A 29 2.57 -10.83 -4.89
CA GLN A 29 3.53 -9.97 -4.21
C GLN A 29 3.02 -9.50 -2.85
N PHE A 30 1.74 -9.12 -2.75
CA PHE A 30 1.13 -8.72 -1.48
C PHE A 30 1.17 -9.86 -0.46
N LEU A 31 0.72 -11.06 -0.85
CA LEU A 31 0.69 -12.22 0.02
C LEU A 31 2.10 -12.65 0.46
N ALA A 32 3.08 -12.63 -0.45
CA ALA A 32 4.47 -12.91 -0.11
C ALA A 32 5.05 -11.86 0.86
N GLY A 33 4.70 -10.58 0.68
CA GLY A 33 5.14 -9.52 1.60
C GLY A 33 4.50 -9.60 2.98
N GLN A 34 3.23 -10.03 3.08
CA GLN A 34 2.55 -10.33 4.35
C GLN A 34 3.26 -11.50 5.08
N ASP A 35 3.58 -12.59 4.36
CA ASP A 35 4.31 -13.74 4.92
C ASP A 35 5.70 -13.33 5.42
N ALA A 36 6.41 -12.47 4.67
CA ALA A 36 7.70 -11.91 5.07
C ALA A 36 7.59 -10.83 6.17
N GLY A 37 6.39 -10.43 6.60
CA GLY A 37 6.15 -9.36 7.58
C GLY A 37 6.55 -7.95 7.09
N THR A 38 6.72 -7.80 5.78
CA THR A 38 7.14 -6.55 5.12
C THR A 38 5.97 -5.71 4.60
N TYR A 39 4.82 -6.35 4.40
CA TYR A 39 3.51 -5.71 4.35
C TYR A 39 2.71 -6.14 5.59
N ARG A 40 1.83 -5.26 6.06
CA ARG A 40 0.95 -5.50 7.22
C ARG A 40 -0.41 -4.86 7.00
N ASP A 41 -1.42 -5.39 7.68
CA ASP A 41 -2.79 -4.89 7.60
C ASP A 41 -2.88 -3.45 8.12
N GLU A 42 -2.16 -3.14 9.22
CA GLU A 42 -2.09 -1.80 9.79
C GLU A 42 -1.34 -0.79 8.90
N TRP A 43 -0.52 -1.27 7.96
CA TRP A 43 0.22 -0.45 6.98
C TRP A 43 -0.43 -0.44 5.59
N THR A 44 -1.56 -1.13 5.45
CA THR A 44 -2.34 -1.19 4.21
C THR A 44 -3.64 -0.44 4.42
N TRP A 45 -4.00 0.42 3.48
CA TRP A 45 -5.10 1.37 3.63
C TRP A 45 -6.05 1.29 2.44
N LEU A 46 -7.35 1.41 2.75
CA LEU A 46 -8.43 1.44 1.76
C LEU A 46 -9.26 2.70 1.91
N ALA A 47 -9.70 3.24 0.78
CA ALA A 47 -10.78 4.21 0.71
C ALA A 47 -12.07 3.53 0.24
N PHE A 48 -13.17 3.77 0.95
CA PHE A 48 -14.49 3.25 0.63
C PHE A 48 -15.48 4.37 0.30
N LEU A 49 -16.37 4.09 -0.65
CA LEU A 49 -17.61 4.82 -0.90
C LEU A 49 -18.72 3.78 -1.05
N ASP A 50 -19.81 3.94 -0.30
CA ASP A 50 -20.96 3.01 -0.30
C ASP A 50 -20.57 1.53 -0.15
N GLY A 51 -19.58 1.26 0.70
CA GLY A 51 -19.06 -0.09 0.97
C GLY A 51 -18.13 -0.65 -0.11
N ARG A 52 -17.97 0.02 -1.25
CA ARG A 52 -17.06 -0.39 -2.32
C ARG A 52 -15.66 0.21 -2.10
N PRO A 53 -14.58 -0.60 -2.15
CA PRO A 53 -13.22 -0.07 -2.11
C PRO A 53 -12.87 0.60 -3.45
N LEU A 54 -12.36 1.83 -3.38
CA LEU A 54 -12.07 2.67 -4.56
C LEU A 54 -10.63 3.16 -4.62
N ALA A 55 -9.90 3.12 -3.51
CA ALA A 55 -8.47 3.38 -3.50
C ALA A 55 -7.77 2.46 -2.52
N ARG A 56 -6.51 2.15 -2.82
CA ARG A 56 -5.63 1.29 -2.02
C ARG A 56 -4.25 1.92 -1.93
N GLY A 57 -3.73 2.02 -0.72
CA GLY A 57 -2.32 2.33 -0.48
C GLY A 57 -1.67 1.20 0.31
N ILE A 58 -0.47 0.79 -0.10
CA ILE A 58 0.33 -0.22 0.60
C ILE A 58 1.67 0.41 0.94
N TRP A 59 1.97 0.45 2.24
CA TRP A 59 3.27 0.85 2.73
C TRP A 59 4.12 -0.38 3.07
N TRP A 60 5.41 -0.24 2.81
CA TRP A 60 6.41 -1.27 3.05
C TRP A 60 7.29 -0.89 4.24
N GLY A 61 7.77 -1.89 4.96
CA GLY A 61 8.87 -1.75 5.92
C GLY A 61 9.59 -3.08 6.13
N PRO A 62 10.84 -3.10 6.63
CA PRO A 62 11.48 -4.33 7.08
C PRO A 62 10.66 -5.03 8.17
N ALA A 63 10.73 -6.36 8.26
CA ALA A 63 9.99 -7.13 9.28
C ALA A 63 10.32 -6.74 10.73
N SER A 64 11.54 -6.26 10.97
CA SER A 64 11.99 -5.75 12.27
C SER A 64 11.54 -4.31 12.56
N SER A 65 10.96 -3.62 11.57
CA SER A 65 10.53 -2.24 11.74
C SER A 65 9.20 -2.18 12.49
N ALA A 66 9.10 -1.24 13.42
CA ALA A 66 7.85 -0.92 14.11
C ALA A 66 6.89 -0.09 13.23
N TYR A 67 7.42 0.62 12.23
CA TYR A 67 6.68 1.55 11.37
C TYR A 67 7.02 1.35 9.89
N PRO A 68 6.11 1.71 8.95
CA PRO A 68 6.42 1.66 7.54
C PRO A 68 7.48 2.71 7.19
N THR A 69 8.32 2.39 6.20
CA THR A 69 9.42 3.26 5.77
C THR A 69 9.17 3.94 4.43
N ARG A 70 8.34 3.36 3.55
CA ARG A 70 7.97 3.98 2.27
C ARG A 70 6.58 3.57 1.79
N LEU A 71 5.97 4.42 0.98
CA LEU A 71 4.81 4.06 0.16
C LEU A 71 5.26 3.24 -1.04
N ASP A 72 4.73 2.03 -1.20
CA ASP A 72 5.19 1.06 -2.21
C ASP A 72 4.18 0.89 -3.35
N CYS A 73 2.88 1.08 -3.07
CA CYS A 73 1.82 1.06 -4.08
C CYS A 73 0.69 2.02 -3.71
N LEU A 74 0.19 2.76 -4.71
CA LEU A 74 -1.00 3.61 -4.58
C LEU A 74 -1.87 3.44 -5.84
N LEU A 75 -3.07 2.92 -5.66
CA LEU A 75 -4.04 2.71 -6.73
C LEU A 75 -5.34 3.42 -6.39
N VAL A 76 -5.96 4.03 -7.39
CA VAL A 76 -7.29 4.63 -7.32
C VAL A 76 -8.09 4.17 -8.53
N ASP A 77 -9.37 3.86 -8.32
CA ASP A 77 -10.30 3.57 -9.41
C ASP A 77 -10.34 4.76 -10.38
N ARG A 78 -9.92 4.52 -11.63
CA ARG A 78 -9.80 5.54 -12.67
C ARG A 78 -11.16 6.06 -13.15
N SER A 79 -12.27 5.40 -12.80
CA SER A 79 -13.61 5.90 -13.12
C SER A 79 -14.04 7.04 -12.20
N LEU A 80 -13.29 7.32 -11.12
CA LEU A 80 -13.63 8.40 -10.20
C LEU A 80 -13.33 9.77 -10.83
N PRO A 81 -14.19 10.78 -10.61
CA PRO A 81 -13.80 12.15 -10.85
C PRO A 81 -12.67 12.53 -9.89
N HIS A 82 -11.63 13.18 -10.42
CA HIS A 82 -10.48 13.67 -9.64
C HIS A 82 -9.78 12.57 -8.79
N PRO A 83 -9.25 11.51 -9.42
CA PRO A 83 -8.58 10.42 -8.68
C PRO A 83 -7.41 10.89 -7.80
N GLU A 84 -6.79 12.02 -8.16
CA GLU A 84 -5.74 12.70 -7.37
C GLU A 84 -6.22 13.19 -6.00
N VAL A 85 -7.50 13.54 -5.86
CA VAL A 85 -8.07 13.98 -4.58
C VAL A 85 -8.19 12.78 -3.64
N TRP A 86 -8.63 11.62 -4.17
CA TRP A 86 -8.74 10.38 -3.42
C TRP A 86 -7.38 9.83 -3.02
N SER A 87 -6.40 9.85 -3.93
CA SER A 87 -5.03 9.40 -3.65
C SER A 87 -4.39 10.27 -2.56
N GLY A 88 -4.49 11.59 -2.68
CA GLY A 88 -3.97 12.53 -1.70
C GLY A 88 -4.65 12.42 -0.34
N ALA A 89 -5.97 12.23 -0.31
CA ALA A 89 -6.72 12.05 0.94
C ALA A 89 -6.31 10.74 1.64
N LEU A 90 -6.18 9.63 0.90
CA LEU A 90 -5.75 8.35 1.45
C LEU A 90 -4.36 8.45 2.08
N VAL A 91 -3.39 9.03 1.35
CA VAL A 91 -2.02 9.20 1.86
C VAL A 91 -2.00 10.08 3.11
N ARG A 92 -2.72 11.22 3.11
CA ARG A 92 -2.78 12.09 4.30
C ARG A 92 -3.40 11.37 5.51
N SER A 93 -4.46 10.59 5.30
CA SER A 93 -5.09 9.81 6.37
C SER A 93 -4.15 8.76 6.96
N ALA A 94 -3.48 7.98 6.10
CA ALA A 94 -2.53 6.96 6.53
C ALA A 94 -1.34 7.57 7.28
N THR A 95 -0.71 8.58 6.69
CA THR A 95 0.45 9.28 7.27
C THR A 95 0.12 9.93 8.61
N ARG A 96 -1.07 10.52 8.75
CA ARG A 96 -1.54 11.04 10.04
C ARG A 96 -1.66 9.93 11.09
N ALA A 97 -2.27 8.80 10.75
CA ALA A 97 -2.40 7.68 11.67
C ALA A 97 -1.03 7.09 12.08
N PHE A 98 -0.07 7.00 11.15
CA PHE A 98 1.28 6.58 11.48
C PHE A 98 1.99 7.57 12.42
N ALA A 99 1.80 8.87 12.23
CA ALA A 99 2.33 9.89 13.13
C ALA A 99 1.69 9.80 14.53
N GLU A 100 0.37 9.62 14.61
CA GLU A 100 -0.35 9.41 15.87
C GLU A 100 0.08 8.12 16.60
N ALA A 101 0.51 7.11 15.84
CA ALA A 101 1.09 5.87 16.38
C ALA A 101 2.57 6.00 16.79
N GLY A 102 3.21 7.15 16.57
CA GLY A 102 4.59 7.42 16.99
C GLY A 102 5.66 7.16 15.92
N SER A 103 5.29 7.07 14.63
CA SER A 103 6.28 6.94 13.55
C SER A 103 7.23 8.15 13.52
N PRO A 104 8.55 7.95 13.59
CA PRO A 104 9.53 9.05 13.61
C PRO A 104 9.75 9.71 12.25
N LEU A 105 9.32 9.04 11.17
CA LEU A 105 9.40 9.49 9.78
C LEU A 105 7.99 9.42 9.17
N LEU A 106 7.59 10.46 8.43
CA LEU A 106 6.45 10.32 7.53
C LEU A 106 6.96 9.53 6.32
N PRO A 107 6.32 8.40 5.94
CA PRO A 107 6.78 7.65 4.80
C PRO A 107 6.64 8.56 3.56
N GLU A 108 7.77 9.05 3.07
CA GLU A 108 7.81 9.87 1.88
C GLU A 108 7.39 9.01 0.68
N ALA A 109 6.70 9.61 -0.30
CA ALA A 109 6.44 8.97 -1.57
C ALA A 109 7.77 8.86 -2.35
N ALA A 110 8.58 7.85 -2.06
CA ALA A 110 9.85 7.64 -2.75
C ALA A 110 9.62 6.94 -4.09
N HIS A 111 10.09 7.56 -5.19
CA HIS A 111 10.32 6.87 -6.46
C HIS A 111 11.58 6.00 -6.33
N VAL A 112 11.48 4.68 -6.56
CA VAL A 112 12.65 3.80 -6.72
C VAL A 112 12.42 2.75 -7.82
N PRO A 113 13.35 2.56 -8.78
CA PRO A 113 13.22 1.58 -9.86
C PRO A 113 13.34 0.14 -9.35
N ARG A 114 12.50 -0.74 -9.92
CA ARG A 114 12.37 -2.16 -9.55
C ARG A 114 13.41 -3.05 -10.23
N TYR A 115 14.68 -2.88 -9.92
CA TYR A 115 15.70 -3.89 -10.26
C TYR A 115 16.56 -4.23 -9.06
N ALA A 116 16.32 -5.43 -8.49
CA ALA A 116 17.36 -6.40 -8.07
C ALA A 116 16.80 -7.47 -7.13
N LEU A 117 15.84 -8.28 -7.61
CA LEU A 117 15.65 -9.65 -7.10
C LEU A 117 15.51 -10.60 -8.30
N ALA A 118 16.49 -10.55 -9.19
CA ALA A 118 16.72 -11.60 -10.17
C ALA A 118 18.22 -11.68 -10.40
N SER A 119 18.92 -12.49 -9.60
CA SER A 119 20.10 -13.29 -10.01
C SER A 119 20.71 -13.97 -8.80
N THR A 120 20.20 -15.16 -8.48
CA THR A 120 21.06 -16.21 -7.94
C THR A 120 20.69 -17.53 -8.61
N ARG A 121 20.85 -17.58 -9.94
CA ARG A 121 21.22 -18.85 -10.55
C ARG A 121 22.73 -18.99 -10.37
N ARG A 122 23.12 -19.82 -9.40
CA ARG A 122 24.44 -20.45 -9.41
C ARG A 122 24.54 -21.23 -10.73
N VAL A 123 25.59 -20.96 -11.49
CA VAL A 123 26.19 -21.94 -12.41
C VAL A 123 27.34 -22.58 -11.66
#